data_AF-A0A5Q4BQP5-F1
#
_entry.id   AF-A0A5Q4BQP5-F1
#
_cell.length_a   1.000
_cell.length_b   1.000
_cell.length_c   1.000
_cell.angle_alpha   90.00
_cell.angle_beta   90.00
_cell.angle_gamma   90.00
#
_symmetry.space_group_name_H-M   'P 1'
#
loop_
_entity.id
_entity.type
_entity.pdbx_description
1 polymer ?
#
loop_
_entity_poly.entity_id
_entity_poly.type
_entity_poly.pdbx_seq_one_letter_code
_entity_poly.pdbx_strand_id
1 'polypeptide(L)'
;MSSTKKSQSSQNSPAQGVPKKRGPKKESLSALIKRIDGLEELLKAEKTPTPPRSDVINTDVNRFHSYSHTSDTCGSASSEVSPCSPFHEGVSRTNSNFPSVINAEGLVDIYFTYFHHNPYEILDEEVTRQKLKDNQLPKPVLYALCAVATRYSEQPGKGQSSHVSAETYAFWAQKEMENANVSLDNCQALLLLVTAFAAMGNGSRAYHVLCQAVGTVMALELYQCSDENEDHSASENKLRKRLFWTCYVMNVFVATWLERPSLIDDAIVKATIPFSNQQSQSVWQSKNDYTSTTGTEQHFDKDTSYGLQKLVRGAQILSDTNRYLLITDPTTQDAYGHRHKIRHDLDLWAADIGRNPNYPHQLLDGPEANVLLECRVIYHLIYCLLHRPLLPLRLGKPIGAMMTQHWMSEATETAFRHATAIIELVD
;
A
#
# COMPACT_ATOMS: atom_id res chain seq x y z
N MET A 1 -93.46 14.70 23.72
CA MET A 1 -93.35 15.28 25.08
C MET A 1 -92.04 16.07 25.14
N SER A 2 -92.16 17.32 25.58
CA SER A 2 -91.22 18.45 25.74
C SER A 2 -89.74 18.09 25.99
N SER A 3 -88.78 18.60 25.20
CA SER A 3 -88.10 19.91 25.27
C SER A 3 -87.26 20.17 26.54
N THR A 4 -85.92 20.21 26.41
CA THR A 4 -85.13 21.43 26.74
C THR A 4 -83.72 21.42 26.11
N LYS A 5 -83.37 22.54 25.46
CA LYS A 5 -82.07 22.98 24.91
C LYS A 5 -81.38 23.95 25.90
N LYS A 6 -80.03 24.03 25.85
CA LYS A 6 -79.15 25.25 25.82
C LYS A 6 -77.68 24.82 26.12
N SER A 7 -76.68 24.94 25.22
CA SER A 7 -75.90 26.12 24.75
C SER A 7 -75.03 26.74 25.88
N GLN A 8 -73.78 27.19 25.78
CA GLN A 8 -72.71 27.36 24.75
C GLN A 8 -71.51 28.04 25.47
N SER A 9 -70.28 27.82 25.01
CA SER A 9 -69.10 28.75 24.95
C SER A 9 -67.81 27.91 25.01
N SER A 10 -66.94 27.81 24.00
CA SER A 10 -66.21 28.75 23.14
C SER A 10 -64.92 29.33 23.76
N GLN A 11 -63.81 28.95 23.11
CA GLN A 11 -62.49 29.60 23.03
C GLN A 11 -61.49 29.40 24.17
N ASN A 12 -60.39 28.68 23.86
CA ASN A 12 -59.11 29.34 23.58
C ASN A 12 -58.07 28.36 23.01
N SER A 13 -57.56 28.65 21.83
CA SER A 13 -56.20 28.28 21.42
C SER A 13 -55.29 29.48 21.70
N PRO A 14 -54.02 29.26 22.06
CA PRO A 14 -52.98 29.61 21.09
C PRO A 14 -51.72 28.71 21.10
N ALA A 15 -51.02 28.77 19.96
CA ALA A 15 -49.57 28.75 19.76
C ALA A 15 -48.74 27.45 19.94
N GLN A 16 -48.48 26.80 18.79
CA GLN A 16 -47.16 26.54 18.19
C GLN A 16 -45.92 26.29 19.10
N GLY A 17 -45.32 25.10 18.92
CA GLY A 17 -43.89 24.99 18.59
C GLY A 17 -42.97 24.23 19.55
N VAL A 18 -42.81 22.90 19.37
CA VAL A 18 -41.51 22.17 19.49
C VAL A 18 -41.58 20.86 18.66
N PRO A 19 -40.72 20.63 17.65
CA PRO A 19 -40.64 19.33 16.98
C PRO A 19 -39.88 18.33 17.86
N LYS A 20 -40.53 17.22 18.27
CA LYS A 20 -39.85 16.06 18.87
C LYS A 20 -38.92 15.44 17.82
N LYS A 21 -37.61 15.56 18.06
CA LYS A 21 -36.54 14.96 17.26
C LYS A 21 -36.77 13.45 17.11
N ARG A 22 -36.96 12.98 15.87
CA ARG A 22 -36.89 11.55 15.51
C ARG A 22 -35.42 11.13 15.64
N GLY A 23 -35.11 10.32 16.65
CA GLY A 23 -33.79 9.71 16.80
C GLY A 23 -33.54 8.61 15.75
N PRO A 24 -32.29 8.21 15.49
CA PRO A 24 -31.97 7.18 14.51
C PRO A 24 -32.39 5.78 14.99
N LYS A 25 -33.22 5.14 14.17
CA LYS A 25 -33.43 3.69 13.93
C LYS A 25 -32.99 2.72 15.04
N LYS A 26 -33.84 2.55 16.05
CA LYS A 26 -33.80 1.39 16.97
C LYS A 26 -33.93 0.04 16.23
N GLU A 27 -34.60 0.06 15.07
CA GLU A 27 -34.82 -1.10 14.21
C GLU A 27 -33.55 -1.58 13.49
N SER A 28 -32.65 -0.68 13.09
CA SER A 28 -31.39 -1.08 12.43
C SER A 28 -30.42 -1.72 13.43
N LEU A 29 -30.40 -1.24 14.68
CA LEU A 29 -29.61 -1.85 15.75
C LEU A 29 -30.12 -3.26 16.07
N SER A 30 -31.43 -3.46 16.18
CA SER A 30 -32.00 -4.79 16.42
C SER A 30 -31.77 -5.76 15.26
N ALA A 31 -31.78 -5.27 14.01
CA ALA A 31 -31.48 -6.09 12.85
C ALA A 31 -30.01 -6.52 12.81
N LEU A 32 -29.10 -5.63 13.24
CA LEU A 32 -27.67 -5.91 13.32
C LEU A 32 -27.35 -6.94 14.40
N ILE A 33 -27.95 -6.80 15.59
CA ILE A 33 -27.81 -7.75 16.70
C ILE A 33 -28.29 -9.15 16.27
N LYS A 34 -29.46 -9.25 15.63
CA LYS A 34 -30.00 -10.53 15.15
C LYS A 34 -29.12 -11.20 14.10
N ARG A 35 -28.43 -10.42 13.25
CA ARG A 35 -27.53 -10.94 12.22
C ARG A 35 -26.20 -11.41 12.82
N ILE A 36 -25.74 -10.77 13.89
CA ILE A 36 -24.57 -11.18 14.66
C ILE A 36 -24.85 -12.48 15.44
N ASP A 37 -26.01 -12.59 16.09
CA ASP A 37 -26.41 -13.83 16.78
C ASP A 37 -26.45 -15.03 15.82
N GLY A 38 -26.95 -14.85 14.60
CA GLY A 38 -26.97 -15.90 13.57
C GLY A 38 -25.58 -16.30 13.07
N LEU A 39 -24.62 -15.36 13.01
CA LEU A 39 -23.23 -15.66 12.65
C LEU A 39 -22.50 -16.41 13.76
N GLU A 40 -22.80 -16.11 15.03
CA GLU A 40 -22.26 -16.84 16.18
C GLU A 40 -22.78 -18.28 16.28
N GLU A 41 -24.04 -18.53 15.91
CA GLU A 41 -24.59 -19.89 15.83
C GLU A 41 -23.94 -20.71 14.72
N LEU A 42 -23.67 -20.10 13.55
CA LEU A 42 -22.97 -20.76 12.45
C LEU A 42 -21.52 -21.11 12.81
N LEU A 43 -20.80 -20.21 13.48
CA LEU A 43 -19.45 -20.46 13.98
C LEU A 43 -19.38 -21.54 15.08
N LYS A 44 -20.47 -21.71 15.85
CA LYS A 44 -20.58 -22.80 16.86
C LYS A 44 -20.97 -24.13 16.23
N ALA A 45 -21.75 -24.11 15.15
CA ALA A 45 -22.16 -25.29 14.40
C ALA A 45 -21.02 -25.84 13.52
N GLU A 46 -20.09 -25.00 13.07
CA GLU A 46 -19.00 -25.37 12.19
C GLU A 46 -17.74 -25.81 12.97
N LYS A 47 -17.87 -26.90 13.73
CA LYS A 47 -16.73 -27.79 14.04
C LYS A 47 -16.80 -29.00 13.11
N THR A 48 -16.25 -28.84 11.90
CA THR A 48 -15.78 -29.86 10.93
C THR A 48 -16.69 -31.05 10.57
N PRO A 49 -17.06 -31.21 9.29
CA PRO A 49 -17.20 -32.51 8.65
C PRO A 49 -15.90 -32.89 7.90
N THR A 50 -15.35 -34.05 8.23
CA THR A 50 -14.26 -34.73 7.49
C THR A 50 -14.83 -35.36 6.20
N PRO A 51 -14.12 -35.35 5.05
CA PRO A 51 -14.55 -36.04 3.83
C PRO A 51 -14.41 -37.57 3.95
N PRO A 52 -15.12 -38.36 3.12
CA PRO A 52 -15.17 -39.81 3.24
C PRO A 52 -13.89 -40.50 2.76
N ARG A 53 -13.58 -41.59 3.46
CA ARG A 53 -12.44 -42.50 3.29
C ARG A 53 -12.67 -43.47 2.11
N SER A 54 -11.61 -43.79 1.38
CA SER A 54 -11.42 -45.10 0.74
C SER A 54 -10.10 -45.69 1.23
N ASP A 55 -10.22 -46.75 2.03
CA ASP A 55 -9.39 -47.95 2.24
C ASP A 55 -7.85 -47.81 2.14
N VAL A 56 -7.04 -48.22 3.13
CA VAL A 56 -6.76 -49.62 3.49
C VAL A 56 -6.08 -49.70 4.89
N ILE A 57 -6.60 -50.58 5.76
CA ILE A 57 -5.98 -51.53 6.73
C ILE A 57 -4.71 -51.07 7.49
N ASN A 58 -4.84 -50.78 8.81
CA ASN A 58 -4.36 -51.54 10.00
C ASN A 58 -2.83 -51.78 10.03
N THR A 59 -2.08 -51.48 11.10
CA THR A 59 -2.32 -51.87 12.51
C THR A 59 -1.32 -51.12 13.40
N ASP A 60 -1.76 -50.71 14.61
CA ASP A 60 -1.06 -50.78 15.92
C ASP A 60 0.36 -50.18 16.08
N VAL A 61 0.76 -49.44 17.13
CA VAL A 61 0.30 -49.34 18.52
C VAL A 61 1.07 -48.17 19.23
N ASN A 62 0.45 -47.57 20.26
CA ASN A 62 1.00 -46.79 21.40
C ASN A 62 1.75 -45.45 21.23
N ARG A 63 0.97 -44.36 21.35
CA ARG A 63 0.90 -43.39 22.47
C ARG A 63 1.96 -43.35 23.61
N PHE A 64 2.28 -42.09 23.97
CA PHE A 64 2.80 -41.51 25.23
C PHE A 64 4.31 -41.70 25.52
N HIS A 65 5.13 -40.72 25.96
CA HIS A 65 5.01 -39.43 26.66
C HIS A 65 6.20 -38.51 26.24
N SER A 66 6.03 -37.19 26.06
CA SER A 66 6.27 -36.08 27.03
C SER A 66 7.71 -35.94 27.59
N TYR A 67 8.13 -34.68 27.77
CA TYR A 67 9.31 -34.08 28.44
C TYR A 67 10.30 -33.41 27.47
N SER A 68 10.28 -32.07 27.36
CA SER A 68 10.82 -31.05 28.28
C SER A 68 12.33 -30.83 28.11
N HIS A 69 12.64 -29.60 27.68
CA HIS A 69 13.85 -28.79 27.88
C HIS A 69 15.06 -29.43 28.56
N THR A 70 16.23 -29.31 27.93
CA THR A 70 17.36 -28.51 28.43
C THR A 70 18.36 -28.21 27.30
N SER A 71 18.92 -27.01 27.39
CA SER A 71 20.14 -26.53 26.74
C SER A 71 21.30 -27.51 26.85
N ASP A 72 22.16 -27.59 25.83
CA ASP A 72 23.57 -27.26 26.03
C ASP A 72 24.35 -27.14 24.71
N THR A 73 25.43 -26.39 24.85
CA THR A 73 26.24 -25.69 23.87
C THR A 73 27.39 -26.56 23.37
N CYS A 74 27.88 -26.24 22.17
CA CYS A 74 29.28 -26.32 21.72
C CYS A 74 29.85 -27.66 21.25
N GLY A 75 30.60 -27.60 20.13
CA GLY A 75 31.78 -28.46 19.95
C GLY A 75 31.96 -29.14 18.60
N SER A 76 32.40 -28.36 17.61
CA SER A 76 33.50 -28.66 16.66
C SER A 76 33.62 -30.01 15.91
N ALA A 77 33.58 -29.86 14.58
CA ALA A 77 34.63 -30.17 13.59
C ALA A 77 35.10 -31.61 13.30
N SER A 78 35.00 -31.94 11.98
CA SER A 78 35.98 -32.66 11.11
C SER A 78 36.34 -34.11 11.43
N SER A 79 36.63 -35.04 10.52
CA SER A 79 36.65 -35.25 9.05
C SER A 79 36.70 -36.82 8.93
N GLU A 80 36.43 -37.53 7.83
CA GLU A 80 37.31 -37.80 6.68
C GLU A 80 36.78 -39.04 5.90
N VAL A 81 36.67 -38.92 4.56
CA VAL A 81 37.06 -39.86 3.47
C VAL A 81 36.56 -41.35 3.51
N SER A 82 35.60 -41.79 2.66
CA SER A 82 35.69 -42.40 1.28
C SER A 82 36.27 -43.85 1.20
N PRO A 83 36.07 -44.74 0.17
CA PRO A 83 35.45 -44.58 -1.18
C PRO A 83 34.70 -45.81 -1.86
N CYS A 84 34.15 -45.57 -3.09
CA CYS A 84 33.83 -46.46 -4.27
C CYS A 84 32.61 -47.45 -4.25
N SER A 85 31.46 -47.19 -4.94
CA SER A 85 31.06 -47.22 -6.40
C SER A 85 30.66 -48.63 -6.93
N PRO A 86 29.79 -48.87 -7.98
CA PRO A 86 29.49 -47.99 -9.14
C PRO A 86 28.08 -48.10 -9.86
N PHE A 87 27.90 -47.26 -10.90
CA PHE A 87 26.89 -47.23 -12.02
C PHE A 87 25.45 -46.74 -11.71
N HIS A 88 24.85 -45.78 -12.43
CA HIS A 88 24.81 -45.61 -13.90
C HIS A 88 24.71 -44.12 -14.33
N GLU A 89 25.40 -43.81 -15.42
CA GLU A 89 25.37 -42.55 -16.17
C GLU A 89 23.98 -42.22 -16.71
N GLY A 90 23.61 -40.94 -16.54
CA GLY A 90 22.51 -40.27 -17.22
C GLY A 90 22.85 -38.79 -17.32
N VAL A 91 23.81 -38.47 -18.19
CA VAL A 91 24.19 -37.10 -18.54
C VAL A 91 22.99 -36.39 -19.18
N SER A 92 22.24 -35.62 -18.40
CA SER A 92 21.42 -34.53 -18.92
C SER A 92 22.16 -33.23 -18.66
N ARG A 93 23.10 -32.91 -19.57
CA ARG A 93 23.52 -31.53 -19.79
C ARG A 93 22.30 -30.80 -20.35
N THR A 94 21.48 -30.23 -19.48
CA THR A 94 20.50 -29.24 -19.91
C THR A 94 21.28 -28.00 -20.29
N ASN A 95 21.50 -27.85 -21.60
CA ASN A 95 21.90 -26.58 -22.19
C ASN A 95 20.97 -25.50 -21.62
N SER A 96 21.57 -24.51 -20.95
CA SER A 96 20.93 -23.26 -20.53
C SER A 96 20.61 -22.40 -21.74
N ASN A 97 19.80 -22.93 -22.65
CA ASN A 97 19.25 -22.19 -23.76
C ASN A 97 17.99 -21.49 -23.25
N PHE A 98 18.16 -20.21 -22.95
CA PHE A 98 17.09 -19.25 -22.73
C PHE A 98 16.07 -19.36 -23.87
N PRO A 99 14.76 -19.25 -23.60
CA PRO A 99 13.78 -19.20 -24.67
C PRO A 99 14.05 -17.93 -25.51
N SER A 100 14.53 -18.11 -26.75
CA SER A 100 14.80 -17.07 -27.73
C SER A 100 13.54 -16.37 -28.27
N VAL A 101 12.42 -16.49 -27.54
CA VAL A 101 11.09 -15.99 -27.92
C VAL A 101 10.42 -15.34 -26.70
N ILE A 102 11.16 -14.51 -25.95
CA ILE A 102 10.51 -13.56 -25.05
C ILE A 102 10.02 -12.41 -25.95
N ASN A 103 8.70 -12.26 -26.11
CA ASN A 103 8.13 -11.03 -26.68
C ASN A 103 8.29 -9.90 -25.65
N ALA A 104 9.53 -9.43 -25.49
CA ALA A 104 9.92 -8.39 -24.57
C ALA A 104 9.29 -7.06 -24.97
N GLU A 105 9.25 -6.75 -26.27
CA GLU A 105 8.69 -5.50 -26.78
C GLU A 105 7.21 -5.34 -26.41
N GLY A 106 6.38 -6.37 -26.62
CA GLY A 106 4.96 -6.31 -26.28
C GLY A 106 4.70 -6.17 -24.78
N LEU A 107 5.48 -6.82 -23.91
CA LEU A 107 5.36 -6.64 -22.47
C LEU A 107 5.86 -5.26 -22.00
N VAL A 108 6.86 -4.72 -22.68
CA VAL A 108 7.34 -3.34 -22.46
C VAL A 108 6.27 -2.33 -22.81
N ASP A 109 5.57 -2.51 -23.93
CA ASP A 109 4.41 -1.68 -24.28
C ASP A 109 3.31 -1.74 -23.22
N ILE A 110 2.96 -2.94 -22.76
CA ILE A 110 1.95 -3.14 -21.72
C ILE A 110 2.36 -2.44 -20.41
N TYR A 111 3.62 -2.55 -20.00
CA TYR A 111 4.12 -1.86 -18.81
C TYR A 111 3.93 -0.34 -18.90
N PHE A 112 4.39 0.28 -20.00
CA PHE A 112 4.29 1.72 -20.18
C PHE A 112 2.84 2.21 -20.37
N THR A 113 1.98 1.36 -20.94
CA THR A 113 0.56 1.68 -21.14
C THR A 113 -0.25 1.66 -19.83
N TYR A 114 -0.03 0.66 -18.97
CA TYR A 114 -0.93 0.40 -17.83
C TYR A 114 -0.35 0.69 -16.45
N PHE A 115 0.98 0.61 -16.29
CA PHE A 115 1.62 0.73 -14.97
C PHE A 115 2.43 2.02 -14.82
N HIS A 116 3.12 2.45 -15.88
CA HIS A 116 3.91 3.67 -15.82
C HIS A 116 3.05 4.88 -15.45
N HIS A 117 3.59 5.74 -14.57
CA HIS A 117 2.88 6.89 -13.99
C HIS A 117 1.66 6.56 -13.12
N ASN A 118 1.47 5.30 -12.70
CA ASN A 118 0.33 4.88 -11.90
C ASN A 118 0.72 4.01 -10.69
N PRO A 119 1.08 4.61 -9.53
CA PRO A 119 1.57 5.98 -9.32
C PRO A 119 3.09 6.10 -9.54
N TYR A 120 3.75 4.99 -9.88
CA TYR A 120 5.20 4.88 -9.82
C TYR A 120 5.85 5.17 -11.16
N GLU A 121 6.94 5.91 -11.11
CA GLU A 121 7.76 6.22 -12.27
C GLU A 121 9.14 5.60 -12.07
N ILE A 122 9.25 4.28 -12.17
CA ILE A 122 10.53 3.60 -11.86
C ILE A 122 11.53 3.72 -13.02
N LEU A 123 11.02 3.76 -14.25
CA LEU A 123 11.77 3.74 -15.50
C LEU A 123 11.42 4.97 -16.32
N ASP A 124 12.35 5.42 -17.16
CA ASP A 124 12.08 6.42 -18.20
C ASP A 124 11.71 5.70 -19.50
N GLU A 125 10.58 6.07 -20.12
CA GLU A 125 10.05 5.35 -21.28
C GLU A 125 10.98 5.41 -22.49
N GLU A 126 11.43 6.61 -22.87
CA GLU A 126 12.26 6.81 -24.05
C GLU A 126 13.61 6.09 -23.89
N VAL A 127 14.26 6.27 -22.74
CA VAL A 127 15.55 5.64 -22.44
C VAL A 127 15.41 4.11 -22.37
N THR A 128 14.34 3.59 -21.76
CA THR A 128 14.14 2.14 -21.64
C THR A 128 13.90 1.50 -23.01
N ARG A 129 13.05 2.12 -23.85
CA ARG A 129 12.77 1.64 -25.20
C ARG A 129 13.99 1.71 -26.11
N GLN A 130 14.79 2.77 -26.00
CA GLN A 130 16.04 2.89 -26.75
C GLN A 130 17.03 1.81 -26.33
N LYS A 131 17.27 1.65 -25.02
CA LYS A 131 18.14 0.57 -24.49
C LYS A 131 17.66 -0.82 -24.88
N LEU A 132 16.35 -1.05 -25.00
CA LEU A 132 15.80 -2.32 -25.47
C LEU A 132 16.16 -2.58 -26.94
N LYS A 133 15.94 -1.60 -27.83
CA LYS A 133 16.30 -1.69 -29.26
C LYS A 133 17.79 -1.93 -29.48
N ASP A 134 18.61 -1.28 -28.66
CA ASP A 134 20.07 -1.41 -28.71
C ASP A 134 20.60 -2.69 -28.02
N ASN A 135 19.73 -3.53 -27.45
CA ASN A 135 20.08 -4.70 -26.63
C ASN A 135 20.99 -4.37 -25.42
N GLN A 136 20.86 -3.16 -24.88
CA GLN A 136 21.63 -2.66 -23.73
C GLN A 136 20.81 -2.56 -22.44
N LEU A 137 19.52 -2.92 -22.46
CA LEU A 137 18.70 -2.91 -21.26
C LEU A 137 19.20 -3.99 -20.28
N PRO A 138 19.51 -3.65 -19.01
CA PRO A 138 19.94 -4.63 -18.04
C PRO A 138 18.91 -5.76 -17.88
N LYS A 139 19.35 -7.00 -18.03
CA LYS A 139 18.53 -8.21 -17.89
C LYS A 139 17.64 -8.22 -16.63
N PRO A 140 18.13 -7.88 -15.41
CA PRO A 140 17.27 -7.90 -14.23
C PRO A 140 16.12 -6.88 -14.32
N VAL A 141 16.36 -5.71 -14.92
CA VAL A 141 15.31 -4.70 -15.15
C VAL A 141 14.30 -5.22 -16.18
N LEU A 142 14.77 -5.79 -17.28
CA LEU A 142 13.89 -6.35 -18.31
C LEU A 142 12.98 -7.46 -17.75
N TYR A 143 13.54 -8.41 -17.00
CA TYR A 143 12.75 -9.50 -16.41
C TYR A 143 11.77 -8.99 -15.35
N ALA A 144 12.19 -8.06 -14.48
CA ALA A 144 11.30 -7.49 -13.47
C ALA A 144 10.15 -6.69 -14.11
N LEU A 145 10.43 -5.94 -15.18
CA LEU A 145 9.44 -5.24 -15.98
C LEU A 145 8.42 -6.23 -16.58
N CYS A 146 8.90 -7.29 -17.23
CA CYS A 146 8.04 -8.33 -17.78
C CYS A 146 7.13 -8.96 -16.71
N ALA A 147 7.64 -9.21 -15.50
CA ALA A 147 6.87 -9.75 -14.39
C ALA A 147 5.69 -8.84 -13.98
N VAL A 148 5.88 -7.52 -13.98
CA VAL A 148 4.82 -6.55 -13.70
C VAL A 148 3.80 -6.52 -14.86
N ALA A 149 4.29 -6.49 -16.10
CA ALA A 149 3.46 -6.39 -17.29
C ALA A 149 2.52 -7.59 -17.49
N THR A 150 2.93 -8.80 -17.08
CA THR A 150 2.11 -10.02 -17.22
C THR A 150 0.72 -9.90 -16.60
N ARG A 151 0.55 -9.08 -15.55
CA ARG A 151 -0.79 -8.85 -14.95
C ARG A 151 -1.77 -8.15 -15.89
N TYR A 152 -1.26 -7.28 -16.76
CA TYR A 152 -2.07 -6.43 -17.64
C TYR A 152 -2.18 -6.99 -19.06
N SER A 153 -1.46 -8.07 -19.39
CA SER A 153 -1.61 -8.72 -20.67
C SER A 153 -2.95 -9.45 -20.74
N GLU A 154 -3.89 -8.94 -21.53
CA GLU A 154 -5.13 -9.66 -21.82
C GLU A 154 -4.82 -10.98 -22.53
N GLN A 155 -5.26 -12.08 -21.91
CA GLN A 155 -5.15 -13.49 -22.33
C GLN A 155 -3.88 -14.24 -21.86
N PRO A 156 -4.00 -15.04 -20.77
CA PRO A 156 -3.25 -16.29 -20.65
C PRO A 156 -3.71 -17.26 -21.76
N GLY A 157 -3.28 -17.04 -23.01
CA GLY A 157 -3.36 -18.10 -24.02
C GLY A 157 -3.14 -17.75 -25.49
N LYS A 158 -2.99 -16.48 -25.92
CA LYS A 158 -2.93 -16.16 -27.37
C LYS A 158 -1.79 -15.25 -27.85
N GLY A 159 -0.88 -14.85 -26.97
CA GLY A 159 0.40 -14.21 -27.36
C GLY A 159 1.57 -15.16 -27.21
N GLN A 160 2.66 -14.97 -27.96
CA GLN A 160 3.90 -15.74 -27.76
C GLN A 160 4.53 -15.53 -26.36
N SER A 161 4.21 -14.41 -25.67
CA SER A 161 4.53 -14.15 -24.26
C SER A 161 3.63 -14.86 -23.24
N SER A 162 2.56 -15.54 -23.68
CA SER A 162 1.55 -16.17 -22.82
C SER A 162 2.06 -17.38 -22.01
N HIS A 163 3.26 -17.88 -22.27
CA HIS A 163 3.73 -19.13 -21.66
C HIS A 163 4.52 -18.93 -20.37
N VAL A 164 5.01 -17.71 -20.09
CA VAL A 164 5.88 -17.45 -18.95
C VAL A 164 5.10 -16.72 -17.86
N SER A 165 5.03 -17.32 -16.67
CA SER A 165 4.35 -16.70 -15.53
C SER A 165 5.13 -15.49 -14.99
N ALA A 166 4.43 -14.56 -14.36
CA ALA A 166 5.05 -13.43 -13.64
C ALA A 166 6.09 -13.92 -12.61
N GLU A 167 5.81 -15.04 -11.92
CA GLU A 167 6.74 -15.67 -10.97
C GLU A 167 8.04 -16.14 -11.63
N THR A 168 7.98 -16.66 -12.86
CA THR A 168 9.15 -17.14 -13.60
C THR A 168 10.04 -15.97 -14.00
N TYR A 169 9.45 -14.88 -14.50
CA TYR A 169 10.19 -13.65 -14.78
C TYR A 169 10.83 -13.07 -13.52
N ALA A 170 10.08 -13.02 -12.41
CA ALA A 170 10.60 -12.54 -11.14
C ALA A 170 11.77 -13.39 -10.62
N PHE A 171 11.69 -14.71 -10.78
CA PHE A 171 12.79 -15.61 -10.44
C PHE A 171 14.03 -15.36 -11.31
N TRP A 172 13.88 -15.18 -12.63
CA TRP A 172 15.00 -14.85 -13.51
C TRP A 172 15.65 -13.52 -13.17
N ALA A 173 14.86 -12.49 -12.84
CA ALA A 173 15.39 -11.21 -12.38
C ALA A 173 16.26 -11.38 -11.12
N GLN A 174 15.75 -12.08 -10.11
CA GLN A 174 16.49 -12.31 -8.86
C GLN A 174 17.78 -13.12 -9.09
N LYS A 175 17.75 -14.11 -9.99
CA LYS A 175 18.93 -14.91 -10.33
C LYS A 175 20.04 -14.09 -10.99
N GLU A 176 19.70 -13.15 -11.86
CA GLU A 176 20.69 -12.24 -12.46
C GLU A 176 21.27 -11.25 -11.43
N MET A 177 20.52 -10.95 -10.36
CA MET A 177 20.93 -10.00 -9.31
C MET A 177 21.78 -10.60 -8.19
N GLU A 178 21.80 -11.92 -8.03
CA GLU A 178 22.45 -12.61 -6.90
C GLU A 178 23.94 -12.22 -6.73
N ASN A 179 24.62 -11.90 -7.83
CA ASN A 179 26.03 -11.50 -7.84
C ASN A 179 26.27 -10.08 -8.37
N ALA A 180 25.23 -9.25 -8.45
CA ALA A 180 25.32 -7.92 -9.05
C ALA A 180 25.75 -6.85 -8.02
N ASN A 181 26.59 -5.91 -8.45
CA ASN A 181 26.98 -4.76 -7.63
C ASN A 181 25.80 -3.82 -7.37
N VAL A 182 25.82 -3.09 -6.26
CA VAL A 182 24.81 -2.07 -5.96
C VAL A 182 24.81 -0.99 -7.06
N SER A 183 23.67 -0.78 -7.72
CA SER A 183 23.52 0.15 -8.85
C SER A 183 22.08 0.69 -8.95
N LEU A 184 21.88 1.76 -9.73
CA LEU A 184 20.55 2.30 -10.00
C LEU A 184 19.66 1.29 -10.74
N ASP A 185 20.22 0.54 -11.69
CA ASP A 185 19.50 -0.51 -12.41
C ASP A 185 19.01 -1.62 -11.47
N ASN A 186 19.84 -2.01 -10.49
CA ASN A 186 19.44 -2.96 -9.46
C ASN A 186 18.33 -2.41 -8.55
N CYS A 187 18.40 -1.13 -8.21
CA CYS A 187 17.32 -0.46 -7.47
C CYS A 187 16.00 -0.47 -8.25
N GLN A 188 16.04 -0.14 -9.54
CA GLN A 188 14.88 -0.21 -10.45
C GLN A 188 14.29 -1.62 -10.50
N ALA A 189 15.13 -2.64 -10.72
CA ALA A 189 14.70 -4.03 -10.76
C ALA A 189 14.03 -4.49 -9.44
N LEU A 190 14.60 -4.11 -8.29
CA LEU A 190 14.02 -4.45 -6.98
C LEU A 190 12.66 -3.79 -6.76
N LEU A 191 12.49 -2.51 -7.10
CA LEU A 191 11.20 -1.82 -6.96
C LEU A 191 10.11 -2.41 -7.88
N LEU A 192 10.49 -2.81 -9.10
CA LEU A 192 9.61 -3.55 -10.01
C LEU A 192 9.22 -4.92 -9.42
N LEU A 193 10.17 -5.63 -8.81
CA LEU A 193 9.90 -6.92 -8.16
C LEU A 193 9.00 -6.78 -6.92
N VAL A 194 9.14 -5.73 -6.11
CA VAL A 194 8.21 -5.42 -5.00
C VAL A 194 6.79 -5.31 -5.54
N THR A 195 6.63 -4.56 -6.64
CA THR A 195 5.34 -4.39 -7.31
C THR A 195 4.79 -5.73 -7.81
N ALA A 196 5.61 -6.53 -8.49
CA ALA A 196 5.19 -7.82 -9.01
C ALA A 196 4.74 -8.77 -7.89
N PHE A 197 5.51 -8.90 -6.81
CA PHE A 197 5.13 -9.76 -5.68
C PHE A 197 3.90 -9.26 -4.93
N ALA A 198 3.74 -7.94 -4.79
CA ALA A 198 2.53 -7.37 -4.21
C ALA A 198 1.30 -7.68 -5.08
N ALA A 199 1.42 -7.53 -6.40
CA ALA A 199 0.36 -7.84 -7.36
C ALA A 199 -0.02 -9.33 -7.40
N MET A 200 0.94 -10.22 -7.14
CA MET A 200 0.71 -11.66 -6.99
C MET A 200 0.15 -12.05 -5.61
N GLY A 201 -0.05 -11.09 -4.69
CA GLY A 201 -0.52 -11.35 -3.33
C GLY A 201 0.52 -11.99 -2.40
N ASN A 202 1.79 -12.07 -2.82
CA ASN A 202 2.86 -12.66 -2.03
C ASN A 202 3.56 -11.60 -1.16
N GLY A 203 2.89 -11.18 -0.09
CA GLY A 203 3.39 -10.14 0.81
C GLY A 203 4.74 -10.45 1.45
N SER A 204 5.02 -11.72 1.77
CA SER A 204 6.31 -12.15 2.35
C SER A 204 7.47 -11.90 1.37
N ARG A 205 7.31 -12.30 0.11
CA ARG A 205 8.32 -12.03 -0.92
C ARG A 205 8.42 -10.54 -1.25
N ALA A 206 7.29 -9.83 -1.33
CA ALA A 206 7.29 -8.39 -1.55
C ALA A 206 8.10 -7.66 -0.46
N TYR A 207 7.90 -8.02 0.81
CA TYR A 207 8.65 -7.45 1.93
C TYR A 207 10.14 -7.80 1.89
N HIS A 208 10.48 -9.05 1.58
CA HIS A 208 11.89 -9.44 1.47
C HIS A 208 12.63 -8.64 0.39
N VAL A 209 12.04 -8.51 -0.79
CA VAL A 209 12.61 -7.71 -1.88
C VAL A 209 12.62 -6.22 -1.51
N LEU A 210 11.61 -5.73 -0.80
CA LEU A 210 11.60 -4.36 -0.30
C LEU A 210 12.76 -4.09 0.66
N CYS A 211 13.10 -5.01 1.57
CA CYS A 211 14.28 -4.87 2.43
C CYS A 211 15.57 -4.71 1.59
N GLN A 212 15.70 -5.47 0.51
CA GLN A 212 16.83 -5.35 -0.42
C GLN A 212 16.81 -4.01 -1.16
N ALA A 213 15.63 -3.55 -1.59
CA ALA A 213 15.46 -2.26 -2.25
C ALA A 213 15.87 -1.11 -1.32
N VAL A 214 15.38 -1.10 -0.07
CA VAL A 214 15.74 -0.10 0.94
C VAL A 214 17.24 -0.15 1.22
N GLY A 215 17.83 -1.33 1.40
CA GLY A 215 19.29 -1.47 1.58
C GLY A 215 20.09 -0.88 0.40
N THR A 216 19.63 -1.12 -0.83
CA THR A 216 20.24 -0.58 -2.06
C THR A 216 20.11 0.95 -2.11
N VAL A 217 18.94 1.50 -1.80
CA VAL A 217 18.68 2.94 -1.73
C VAL A 217 19.56 3.63 -0.69
N MET A 218 19.74 2.99 0.47
CA MET A 218 20.62 3.49 1.54
C MET A 218 22.09 3.44 1.13
N ALA A 219 22.54 2.34 0.51
CA ALA A 219 23.92 2.18 0.03
C ALA A 219 24.28 3.15 -1.10
N LEU A 220 23.31 3.53 -1.93
CA LEU A 220 23.47 4.57 -2.95
C LEU A 220 23.28 5.99 -2.41
N GLU A 221 22.94 6.15 -1.12
CA GLU A 221 22.68 7.43 -0.46
C GLU A 221 21.58 8.27 -1.13
N LEU A 222 20.57 7.63 -1.74
CA LEU A 222 19.53 8.37 -2.46
C LEU A 222 18.70 9.27 -1.53
N TYR A 223 18.66 8.96 -0.24
CA TYR A 223 17.98 9.74 0.80
C TYR A 223 18.60 11.13 1.04
N GLN A 224 19.77 11.43 0.46
CA GLN A 224 20.45 12.72 0.55
C GLN A 224 20.39 13.55 -0.74
N CYS A 225 19.67 13.11 -1.78
CA CYS A 225 19.68 13.81 -3.07
C CYS A 225 19.12 15.24 -2.98
N SER A 226 19.98 16.25 -3.21
CA SER A 226 19.63 17.67 -3.34
C SER A 226 19.60 18.12 -4.80
N ASP A 227 18.91 19.23 -5.11
CA ASP A 227 18.94 19.85 -6.45
C ASP A 227 20.30 20.50 -6.78
N GLU A 228 21.12 20.77 -5.77
CA GLU A 228 22.41 21.46 -5.89
C GLU A 228 23.62 20.50 -5.99
N ASN A 229 23.38 19.18 -6.01
CA ASN A 229 24.48 18.21 -6.10
C ASN A 229 25.06 18.19 -7.52
N GLU A 230 26.20 18.87 -7.72
CA GLU A 230 26.93 18.96 -8.99
C GLU A 230 27.58 17.62 -9.43
N ASP A 231 27.65 16.63 -8.54
CA ASP A 231 28.34 15.35 -8.79
C ASP A 231 27.70 14.49 -9.89
N HIS A 232 26.44 14.73 -10.23
CA HIS A 232 25.67 13.92 -11.17
C HIS A 232 24.98 14.77 -12.23
N SER A 233 24.70 14.15 -13.38
CA SER A 233 23.90 14.78 -14.42
C SER A 233 22.48 15.09 -13.92
N ALA A 234 21.87 16.15 -14.46
CA ALA A 234 20.52 16.56 -14.07
C ALA A 234 19.47 15.44 -14.27
N SER A 235 19.62 14.62 -15.33
CA SER A 235 18.74 13.48 -15.60
C SER A 235 18.92 12.35 -14.58
N GLU A 236 20.16 12.05 -14.20
CA GLU A 236 20.46 11.05 -13.17
C GLU A 236 19.96 11.49 -11.79
N ASN A 237 20.13 12.77 -11.42
CA ASN A 237 19.59 13.32 -10.18
C ASN A 237 18.06 13.20 -10.10
N LYS A 238 17.35 13.47 -11.20
CA LYS A 238 15.90 13.25 -11.29
C LYS A 238 15.54 11.77 -11.04
N LEU A 239 16.24 10.83 -11.70
CA LEU A 239 16.01 9.41 -11.51
C LEU A 239 16.27 8.98 -10.05
N ARG A 240 17.38 9.40 -9.45
CA ARG A 240 17.75 9.09 -8.06
C ARG A 240 16.66 9.52 -7.07
N LYS A 241 16.16 10.76 -7.19
CA LYS A 241 15.06 11.27 -6.36
C LYS A 241 13.79 10.45 -6.54
N ARG A 242 13.44 10.14 -7.79
CA ARG A 242 12.25 9.38 -8.14
C ARG A 242 12.28 7.95 -7.58
N LEU A 243 13.42 7.27 -7.66
CA LEU A 243 13.62 5.94 -7.07
C LEU A 243 13.53 6.00 -5.54
N PHE A 244 14.14 7.00 -4.91
CA PHE A 244 14.03 7.19 -3.46
C PHE A 244 12.58 7.33 -3.00
N TRP A 245 11.83 8.26 -3.58
CA TRP A 245 10.45 8.52 -3.16
C TRP A 245 9.50 7.37 -3.51
N THR A 246 9.73 6.68 -4.63
CA THR A 246 9.02 5.43 -4.94
C THR A 246 9.29 4.36 -3.88
N CYS A 247 10.56 4.15 -3.51
CA CYS A 247 10.94 3.22 -2.46
C CYS A 247 10.32 3.60 -1.11
N TYR A 248 10.29 4.88 -0.77
CA TYR A 248 9.67 5.39 0.45
C TYR A 248 8.18 5.06 0.52
N VAL A 249 7.41 5.39 -0.53
CA VAL A 249 5.97 5.10 -0.59
C VAL A 249 5.71 3.60 -0.52
N MET A 250 6.42 2.79 -1.32
CA MET A 250 6.31 1.33 -1.28
C MET A 250 6.66 0.77 0.11
N ASN A 251 7.69 1.30 0.76
CA ASN A 251 8.07 0.91 2.10
C ASN A 251 6.93 1.12 3.09
N VAL A 252 6.30 2.31 3.10
CA VAL A 252 5.16 2.57 3.97
C VAL A 252 3.99 1.64 3.65
N PHE A 253 3.64 1.47 2.37
CA PHE A 253 2.47 0.69 1.97
C PHE A 253 2.62 -0.79 2.33
N VAL A 254 3.76 -1.40 1.98
CA VAL A 254 4.01 -2.81 2.28
C VAL A 254 4.18 -3.03 3.79
N ALA A 255 4.87 -2.12 4.50
CA ALA A 255 5.00 -2.22 5.96
C ALA A 255 3.64 -2.13 6.65
N THR A 256 2.77 -1.20 6.22
CA THR A 256 1.42 -1.06 6.79
C THR A 256 0.54 -2.25 6.44
N TRP A 257 0.59 -2.75 5.21
CA TRP A 257 -0.15 -3.94 4.77
C TRP A 257 0.20 -5.18 5.63
N LEU A 258 1.48 -5.33 5.99
CA LEU A 258 1.97 -6.47 6.74
C LEU A 258 2.04 -6.24 8.25
N GLU A 259 1.54 -5.09 8.74
CA GLU A 259 1.59 -4.71 10.16
C GLU A 259 3.02 -4.75 10.73
N ARG A 260 3.97 -4.21 9.97
CA ARG A 260 5.40 -4.11 10.31
C ARG A 260 5.82 -2.66 10.44
N PRO A 261 6.88 -2.35 11.21
CA PRO A 261 7.45 -1.01 11.23
C PRO A 261 8.03 -0.64 9.86
N SER A 262 8.00 0.65 9.55
CA SER A 262 8.72 1.21 8.40
C SER A 262 10.22 0.92 8.53
N LEU A 263 10.88 0.57 7.42
CA LEU A 263 12.33 0.35 7.38
C LEU A 263 13.11 1.66 7.26
N ILE A 264 12.47 2.71 6.74
CA ILE A 264 13.06 4.05 6.59
C ILE A 264 12.58 4.90 7.75
N ASP A 265 13.53 5.48 8.48
CA ASP A 265 13.27 6.49 9.51
C ASP A 265 13.11 7.85 8.84
N ASP A 266 12.00 8.54 9.12
CA ASP A 266 11.73 9.87 8.57
C ASP A 266 12.78 10.90 8.99
N ALA A 267 13.46 10.69 10.14
CA ALA A 267 14.47 11.62 10.65
C ALA A 267 15.75 11.69 9.80
N ILE A 268 16.06 10.64 9.03
CA ILE A 268 17.27 10.59 8.19
C ILE A 268 17.02 11.11 6.76
N VAL A 269 15.75 11.30 6.38
CA VAL A 269 15.39 11.71 5.02
C VAL A 269 15.70 13.20 4.83
N LYS A 270 16.73 13.48 4.01
CA LYS A 270 17.12 14.86 3.63
C LYS A 270 16.70 15.22 2.20
N ALA A 271 16.34 14.22 1.40
CA ALA A 271 15.91 14.41 0.03
C ALA A 271 14.73 15.39 -0.03
N THR A 272 14.80 16.36 -0.94
CA THR A 272 13.67 17.25 -1.18
C THR A 272 12.52 16.45 -1.78
N ILE A 273 11.30 16.67 -1.29
CA ILE A 273 10.11 16.13 -1.93
C ILE A 273 10.13 16.65 -3.38
N PRO A 274 9.91 15.79 -4.40
CA PRO A 274 10.05 16.20 -5.78
C PRO A 274 9.20 17.44 -6.01
N PHE A 275 9.87 18.50 -6.46
CA PHE A 275 9.25 19.74 -6.92
C PHE A 275 8.30 20.40 -5.90
N SER A 276 8.69 20.41 -4.62
CA SER A 276 8.20 21.43 -3.69
C SER A 276 8.54 22.79 -4.28
N ASN A 277 7.60 23.43 -4.97
CA ASN A 277 7.72 24.83 -5.35
C ASN A 277 7.88 25.65 -4.06
N GLN A 278 9.12 25.88 -3.64
CA GLN A 278 9.49 27.00 -2.76
C GLN A 278 9.40 28.32 -3.54
N GLN A 279 8.34 28.51 -4.34
CA GLN A 279 7.94 29.81 -4.85
C GLN A 279 6.88 30.40 -3.92
N SER A 280 7.18 30.46 -2.62
CA SER A 280 6.28 31.11 -1.65
C SER A 280 7.00 31.75 -0.46
N GLN A 281 8.31 32.04 -0.58
CA GLN A 281 9.04 32.83 0.42
C GLN A 281 9.88 33.98 -0.18
N SER A 282 9.97 34.16 -1.50
CA SER A 282 10.71 35.29 -2.10
C SER A 282 9.85 36.52 -2.50
N VAL A 283 8.52 36.46 -2.35
CA VAL A 283 7.62 37.54 -2.80
C VAL A 283 7.65 38.80 -1.87
N TRP A 284 8.41 38.77 -0.78
CA TRP A 284 8.57 39.92 0.13
C TRP A 284 9.97 40.53 0.18
N GLN A 285 10.81 40.36 -0.84
CA GLN A 285 12.04 41.16 -0.95
C GLN A 285 12.18 41.89 -2.28
N SER A 286 12.01 43.20 -2.13
CA SER A 286 12.48 44.34 -2.91
C SER A 286 11.96 44.60 -4.33
N LYS A 287 11.35 45.78 -4.38
CA LYS A 287 10.88 46.57 -5.52
C LYS A 287 12.03 46.95 -6.47
N ASN A 288 11.68 47.01 -7.76
CA ASN A 288 12.37 47.67 -8.87
C ASN A 288 13.59 46.93 -9.44
N ASP A 289 13.41 46.32 -10.61
CA ASP A 289 13.98 46.84 -11.85
C ASP A 289 13.37 46.14 -13.07
N TYR A 290 12.90 46.93 -14.04
CA TYR A 290 12.38 46.45 -15.31
C TYR A 290 13.54 46.32 -16.30
N THR A 291 13.95 45.09 -16.60
CA THR A 291 14.70 44.78 -17.82
C THR A 291 14.04 43.61 -18.53
N SER A 292 13.35 43.93 -19.63
CA SER A 292 12.84 42.97 -20.59
C SER A 292 14.01 42.21 -21.20
N THR A 293 14.11 40.92 -20.91
CA THR A 293 15.02 40.02 -21.63
C THR A 293 14.21 38.81 -22.09
N THR A 294 14.04 38.72 -23.40
CA THR A 294 13.54 37.58 -24.14
C THR A 294 14.44 36.37 -23.91
N GLY A 295 13.88 35.22 -23.50
CA GLY A 295 14.67 33.99 -23.44
C GLY A 295 13.97 32.80 -22.78
N THR A 296 13.74 31.78 -23.62
CA THR A 296 13.52 30.36 -23.26
C THR A 296 12.14 30.02 -22.68
N GLU A 297 11.28 29.51 -23.56
CA GLU A 297 10.13 28.69 -23.18
C GLU A 297 10.66 27.47 -22.42
N GLN A 298 10.64 27.55 -21.08
CA GLN A 298 10.75 26.37 -20.24
C GLN A 298 9.46 25.57 -20.45
N HIS A 299 9.58 24.47 -21.17
CA HIS A 299 8.56 23.43 -21.26
C HIS A 299 8.20 23.01 -19.83
N PHE A 300 7.03 23.46 -19.35
CA PHE A 300 6.55 23.15 -18.01
C PHE A 300 6.20 21.65 -17.94
N ASP A 301 7.03 20.88 -17.27
CA ASP A 301 6.83 19.48 -16.90
C ASP A 301 5.78 19.38 -15.75
N LYS A 302 4.54 19.84 -16.00
CA LYS A 302 3.69 20.42 -14.95
C LYS A 302 2.69 19.50 -14.22
N ASP A 303 2.36 18.30 -14.71
CA ASP A 303 1.17 17.60 -14.19
C ASP A 303 1.47 16.31 -13.39
N THR A 304 2.44 15.47 -13.81
CA THR A 304 2.74 14.19 -13.10
C THR A 304 3.32 14.40 -11.69
N SER A 305 3.96 15.54 -11.46
CA SER A 305 4.63 15.87 -10.20
C SER A 305 3.67 16.15 -9.04
N TYR A 306 2.43 16.56 -9.32
CA TYR A 306 1.48 16.94 -8.28
C TYR A 306 0.96 15.71 -7.52
N GLY A 307 0.63 14.64 -8.23
CA GLY A 307 0.12 13.40 -7.64
C GLY A 307 1.12 12.74 -6.69
N LEU A 308 2.37 12.56 -7.11
CA LEU A 308 3.40 11.89 -6.30
C LEU A 308 3.68 12.66 -5.00
N GLN A 309 3.70 14.00 -5.04
CA GLN A 309 3.88 14.82 -3.85
C GLN A 309 2.75 14.59 -2.84
N LYS A 310 1.49 14.53 -3.29
CA LYS A 310 0.34 14.25 -2.41
C LYS A 310 0.39 12.83 -1.86
N LEU A 311 0.81 11.87 -2.68
CA LEU A 311 0.97 10.48 -2.27
C LEU A 311 2.07 10.32 -1.21
N VAL A 312 3.21 10.98 -1.37
CA VAL A 312 4.30 11.00 -0.37
C VAL A 312 3.80 11.59 0.96
N ARG A 313 3.04 12.69 0.92
CA ARG A 313 2.43 13.25 2.13
C ARG A 313 1.43 12.30 2.79
N GLY A 314 0.59 11.63 2.00
CA GLY A 314 -0.32 10.59 2.50
C GLY A 314 0.43 9.41 3.14
N ALA A 315 1.54 8.98 2.52
CA ALA A 315 2.40 7.93 3.05
C ALA A 315 3.06 8.33 4.38
N GLN A 316 3.50 9.58 4.55
CA GLN A 316 4.03 10.06 5.84
C GLN A 316 2.98 9.94 6.97
N ILE A 317 1.74 10.36 6.71
CA ILE A 317 0.65 10.27 7.69
C ILE A 317 0.29 8.80 7.96
N LEU A 318 0.26 7.97 6.92
CA LEU A 318 0.04 6.52 7.06
C LEU A 318 1.16 5.84 7.87
N SER A 319 2.41 6.26 7.70
CA SER A 319 3.56 5.78 8.49
C SER A 319 3.39 6.12 9.97
N ASP A 320 2.99 7.36 10.30
CA ASP A 320 2.71 7.76 11.69
C ASP A 320 1.51 6.98 12.27
N THR A 321 0.51 6.69 11.43
CA THR A 321 -0.65 5.85 11.78
C THR A 321 -0.25 4.41 12.07
N ASN A 322 0.60 3.82 11.24
CA ASN A 322 1.11 2.47 11.45
C ASN A 322 1.97 2.40 12.73
N ARG A 323 2.78 3.43 13.00
CA ARG A 323 3.53 3.55 14.26
C ARG A 323 2.58 3.60 15.46
N TYR A 324 1.54 4.43 15.42
CA TYR A 324 0.49 4.47 16.44
C TYR A 324 -0.10 3.07 16.70
N LEU A 325 -0.41 2.30 15.65
CA LEU A 325 -0.96 0.96 15.80
C LEU A 325 0.00 -0.04 16.45
N LEU A 326 1.31 0.10 16.21
CA LEU A 326 2.31 -0.86 16.66
C LEU A 326 2.76 -0.64 18.11
N ILE A 327 2.87 0.62 18.55
CA ILE A 327 3.54 0.94 19.82
C ILE A 327 2.62 1.50 20.90
N THR A 328 1.40 1.93 20.54
CA THR A 328 0.56 2.73 21.44
C THR A 328 -0.60 1.93 22.01
N ASP A 329 -0.73 1.89 23.34
CA ASP A 329 -1.94 1.39 23.99
C ASP A 329 -3.09 2.40 23.76
N PRO A 330 -4.17 2.01 23.05
CA PRO A 330 -5.22 2.93 22.61
C PRO A 330 -5.98 3.60 23.76
N THR A 331 -5.92 3.05 24.97
CA THR A 331 -6.62 3.55 26.16
C THR A 331 -5.90 4.67 26.89
N THR A 332 -4.64 4.93 26.54
CA THR A 332 -3.80 5.95 27.22
C THR A 332 -4.09 7.37 26.73
N GLN A 333 -3.77 8.36 27.56
CA GLN A 333 -3.88 9.77 27.19
C GLN A 333 -2.92 10.15 26.06
N ASP A 334 -1.73 9.56 26.04
CA ASP A 334 -0.74 9.77 24.98
C ASP A 334 -1.27 9.26 23.63
N ALA A 335 -1.98 8.13 23.63
CA ALA A 335 -2.68 7.62 22.45
C ALA A 335 -3.74 8.57 21.92
N TYR A 336 -4.48 9.21 22.82
CA TYR A 336 -5.45 10.23 22.43
C TYR A 336 -4.76 11.42 21.74
N GLY A 337 -3.66 11.92 22.31
CA GLY A 337 -2.87 12.99 21.71
C GLY A 337 -2.30 12.61 20.34
N HIS A 338 -1.76 11.40 20.20
CA HIS A 338 -1.22 10.89 18.94
C HIS A 338 -2.30 10.74 17.87
N ARG A 339 -3.45 10.14 18.19
CA ARG A 339 -4.60 10.06 17.27
C ARG A 339 -5.08 11.44 16.82
N HIS A 340 -5.19 12.39 17.77
CA HIS A 340 -5.62 13.74 17.46
C HIS A 340 -4.66 14.45 16.50
N LYS A 341 -3.34 14.29 16.72
CA LYS A 341 -2.31 14.80 15.81
C LYS A 341 -2.46 14.20 14.41
N ILE A 342 -2.55 12.88 14.28
CA ILE A 342 -2.69 12.21 12.98
C ILE A 342 -3.97 12.69 12.27
N ARG A 343 -5.09 12.79 12.99
CA ARG A 343 -6.36 13.30 12.43
C ARG A 343 -6.22 14.73 11.93
N HIS A 344 -5.57 15.60 12.69
CA HIS A 344 -5.32 16.98 12.29
C HIS A 344 -4.48 17.04 11.01
N ASP A 345 -3.37 16.31 10.95
CA ASP A 345 -2.50 16.26 9.78
C ASP A 345 -3.25 15.70 8.55
N LEU A 346 -4.10 14.70 8.77
CA LEU A 346 -4.95 14.09 7.73
C LEU A 346 -5.99 15.06 7.18
N ASP A 347 -6.64 15.84 8.03
CA ASP A 347 -7.63 16.83 7.62
C ASP A 347 -6.98 18.00 6.87
N LEU A 348 -5.77 18.42 7.29
CA LEU A 348 -4.97 19.41 6.56
C LEU A 348 -4.58 18.91 5.16
N TRP A 349 -4.11 17.66 5.07
CA TRP A 349 -3.76 17.04 3.79
C TRP A 349 -4.97 16.87 2.87
N ALA A 350 -6.12 16.46 3.40
CA ALA A 350 -7.36 16.35 2.61
C ALA A 350 -7.84 17.70 2.09
N ALA A 351 -7.76 18.76 2.91
CA ALA A 351 -8.09 20.11 2.47
C ALA A 351 -7.15 20.61 1.36
N ASP A 352 -5.87 20.24 1.43
CA ASP A 352 -4.85 20.57 0.42
C ASP A 352 -5.03 19.80 -0.89
N ILE A 353 -5.58 18.57 -0.86
CA ILE A 353 -6.01 17.86 -2.08
C ILE A 353 -7.23 18.54 -2.71
N GLY A 354 -8.21 18.94 -1.89
CA GLY A 354 -9.47 19.53 -2.35
C GLY A 354 -9.38 20.98 -2.89
N ARG A 355 -8.29 21.69 -2.64
CA ARG A 355 -8.08 23.10 -3.07
C ARG A 355 -7.51 23.26 -4.48
N ASN A 356 -7.34 22.18 -5.24
CA ASN A 356 -6.75 22.28 -6.57
C ASN A 356 -7.63 23.15 -7.51
N PRO A 357 -7.13 24.30 -8.02
CA PRO A 357 -7.94 25.24 -8.81
C PRO A 357 -8.40 24.70 -10.18
N ASN A 358 -7.79 23.62 -10.69
CA ASN A 358 -8.15 23.01 -11.97
C ASN A 358 -9.25 21.94 -11.85
N TYR A 359 -9.73 21.68 -10.64
CA TYR A 359 -10.46 20.48 -10.27
C TYR A 359 -12.01 20.50 -10.39
N PRO A 360 -12.74 21.60 -10.68
CA PRO A 360 -14.20 21.50 -10.64
C PRO A 360 -14.84 20.72 -11.80
N HIS A 361 -14.18 20.55 -12.96
CA HIS A 361 -14.92 20.19 -14.19
C HIS A 361 -14.26 19.21 -15.18
N GLN A 362 -13.09 18.63 -14.92
CA GLN A 362 -12.54 17.60 -15.81
C GLN A 362 -12.87 16.20 -15.29
N LEU A 363 -13.60 15.44 -16.10
CA LEU A 363 -13.66 13.99 -16.02
C LEU A 363 -12.21 13.49 -15.99
N LEU A 364 -11.78 13.03 -14.83
CA LEU A 364 -10.42 12.59 -14.57
C LEU A 364 -10.24 11.22 -15.23
N ASP A 365 -9.91 11.22 -16.52
CA ASP A 365 -9.37 10.05 -17.22
C ASP A 365 -7.84 10.15 -17.21
N GLY A 366 -7.16 9.07 -16.80
CA GLY A 366 -5.69 8.96 -16.90
C GLY A 366 -4.95 8.71 -15.57
N PRO A 367 -3.60 8.70 -15.59
CA PRO A 367 -2.76 8.33 -14.45
C PRO A 367 -2.93 9.26 -13.23
N GLU A 368 -3.12 10.57 -13.44
CA GLU A 368 -3.32 11.52 -12.34
C GLU A 368 -4.62 11.23 -11.57
N ALA A 369 -5.69 10.85 -12.28
CA ALA A 369 -6.94 10.41 -11.71
C ALA A 369 -6.74 9.24 -10.74
N ASN A 370 -5.93 8.26 -11.15
CA ASN A 370 -5.65 7.07 -10.37
C ASN A 370 -4.87 7.41 -9.08
N VAL A 371 -3.87 8.29 -9.17
CA VAL A 371 -3.11 8.75 -7.98
C VAL A 371 -4.03 9.49 -7.00
N LEU A 372 -4.95 10.30 -7.51
CA LEU A 372 -5.91 11.04 -6.68
C LEU A 372 -6.96 10.10 -6.05
N LEU A 373 -7.43 9.11 -6.80
CA LEU A 373 -8.27 8.03 -6.28
C LEU A 373 -7.55 7.27 -5.17
N GLU A 374 -6.30 6.90 -5.39
CA GLU A 374 -5.45 6.25 -4.39
C GLU A 374 -5.29 7.11 -3.14
N CYS A 375 -5.05 8.42 -3.28
CA CYS A 375 -5.02 9.36 -2.15
C CYS A 375 -6.35 9.38 -1.37
N ARG A 376 -7.50 9.35 -2.04
CA ARG A 376 -8.82 9.27 -1.37
C ARG A 376 -8.99 7.95 -0.63
N VAL A 377 -8.60 6.84 -1.24
CA VAL A 377 -8.63 5.52 -0.59
C VAL A 377 -7.73 5.53 0.66
N ILE A 378 -6.52 6.08 0.58
CA ILE A 378 -5.59 6.23 1.72
C ILE A 378 -6.20 7.09 2.82
N TYR A 379 -6.88 8.20 2.48
CA TYR A 379 -7.57 9.04 3.44
C TYR A 379 -8.59 8.25 4.28
N HIS A 380 -9.48 7.51 3.60
CA HIS A 380 -10.46 6.69 4.30
C HIS A 380 -9.81 5.51 5.05
N LEU A 381 -8.76 4.91 4.50
CA LEU A 381 -8.01 3.83 5.14
C LEU A 381 -7.40 4.29 6.46
N ILE A 382 -6.75 5.46 6.51
CA ILE A 382 -6.16 6.01 7.74
C ILE A 382 -7.24 6.20 8.82
N TYR A 383 -8.43 6.70 8.44
CA TYR A 383 -9.55 6.80 9.37
C TYR A 383 -9.99 5.44 9.92
N CYS A 384 -10.06 4.40 9.09
CA CYS A 384 -10.37 3.04 9.55
C CYS A 384 -9.28 2.52 10.50
N LEU A 385 -8.01 2.70 10.15
CA LEU A 385 -6.87 2.25 10.95
C LEU A 385 -6.81 2.94 12.32
N LEU A 386 -6.99 4.26 12.38
CA LEU A 386 -6.98 5.02 13.65
C LEU A 386 -7.99 4.49 14.68
N HIS A 387 -9.15 4.03 14.20
CA HIS A 387 -10.25 3.57 15.05
C HIS A 387 -10.22 2.05 15.29
N ARG A 388 -9.47 1.27 14.50
CA ARG A 388 -9.39 -0.20 14.61
C ARG A 388 -9.13 -0.70 16.05
N PRO A 389 -8.20 -0.14 16.85
CA PRO A 389 -7.96 -0.60 18.22
C PRO A 389 -9.13 -0.32 19.19
N LEU A 390 -10.01 0.62 18.85
CA LEU A 390 -11.17 1.02 19.66
C LEU A 390 -12.42 0.23 19.30
N LEU A 391 -12.39 -0.54 18.22
CA LEU A 391 -13.52 -1.36 17.80
C LEU A 391 -13.74 -2.50 18.80
N PRO A 392 -15.00 -2.80 19.15
CA PRO A 392 -15.34 -3.87 20.09
C PRO A 392 -15.15 -5.25 19.44
N LEU A 393 -13.89 -5.68 19.29
CA LEU A 393 -13.54 -7.02 18.78
C LEU A 393 -13.49 -8.07 19.90
N ARG A 394 -13.52 -7.65 21.18
CA ARG A 394 -13.67 -8.54 22.33
C ARG A 394 -15.03 -8.31 22.99
N LEU A 395 -15.88 -9.34 22.98
CA LEU A 395 -17.18 -9.43 23.68
C LEU A 395 -17.07 -9.42 25.23
N GLY A 396 -15.92 -9.05 25.79
CA GLY A 396 -15.69 -8.94 27.23
C GLY A 396 -15.89 -7.50 27.71
N LYS A 397 -16.88 -7.29 28.58
CA LYS A 397 -17.23 -5.98 29.18
C LYS A 397 -15.99 -5.20 29.63
N PRO A 398 -15.74 -3.97 29.16
CA PRO A 398 -14.82 -3.07 29.84
C PRO A 398 -15.50 -2.56 31.12
N ILE A 399 -14.93 -2.98 32.26
CA ILE A 399 -15.20 -2.41 33.58
C ILE A 399 -14.50 -1.04 33.61
N GLY A 400 -15.26 0.04 33.38
CA GLY A 400 -14.75 1.41 33.29
C GLY A 400 -15.73 2.30 32.54
N ALA A 401 -16.78 2.73 33.25
CA ALA A 401 -18.09 3.07 32.72
C ALA A 401 -18.18 4.44 32.01
N MET A 402 -18.91 4.46 30.90
CA MET A 402 -19.48 5.61 30.18
C MET A 402 -18.59 6.39 29.19
N MET A 403 -17.43 6.94 29.55
CA MET A 403 -16.57 7.67 28.58
C MET A 403 -16.05 6.74 27.47
N THR A 404 -15.62 5.54 27.85
CA THR A 404 -15.17 4.50 26.91
C THR A 404 -16.28 4.07 25.96
N GLN A 405 -17.56 4.09 26.39
CA GLN A 405 -18.69 3.71 25.54
C GLN A 405 -19.01 4.74 24.46
N HIS A 406 -18.96 6.04 24.78
CA HIS A 406 -19.15 7.09 23.78
C HIS A 406 -18.07 7.03 22.70
N TRP A 407 -16.80 6.89 23.10
CA TRP A 407 -15.68 6.78 22.16
C TRP A 407 -15.75 5.53 21.30
N MET A 408 -16.14 4.38 21.87
CA MET A 408 -16.36 3.17 21.08
C MET A 408 -17.49 3.35 20.07
N SER A 409 -18.59 4.00 20.44
CA SER A 409 -19.71 4.27 19.53
C SER A 409 -19.29 5.20 18.39
N GLU A 410 -18.58 6.29 18.70
CA GLU A 410 -18.07 7.23 17.70
C GLU A 410 -17.03 6.59 16.78
N ALA A 411 -16.13 5.78 17.34
CA ALA A 411 -15.13 5.04 16.59
C ALA A 411 -15.76 4.04 15.64
N THR A 412 -16.81 3.34 16.08
CA THR A 412 -17.55 2.38 15.25
C THR A 412 -18.27 3.07 14.10
N GLU A 413 -18.99 4.16 14.38
CA GLU A 413 -19.70 4.94 13.35
C GLU A 413 -18.71 5.53 12.33
N THR A 414 -17.60 6.10 12.82
CA THR A 414 -16.58 6.69 11.96
C THR A 414 -15.92 5.62 11.09
N ALA A 415 -15.44 4.52 11.67
CA ALA A 415 -14.83 3.43 10.91
C ALA A 415 -15.80 2.84 9.87
N PHE A 416 -17.06 2.65 10.24
CA PHE A 416 -18.09 2.16 9.32
C PHE A 416 -18.28 3.12 8.14
N ARG A 417 -18.46 4.42 8.40
CA ARG A 417 -18.62 5.45 7.37
C ARG A 417 -17.44 5.47 6.39
N HIS A 418 -16.21 5.43 6.90
CA HIS A 418 -15.01 5.46 6.04
C HIS A 418 -14.81 4.15 5.28
N ALA A 419 -15.13 3.00 5.87
CA ALA A 419 -15.11 1.72 5.16
C ALA A 419 -16.14 1.68 4.02
N THR A 420 -17.36 2.19 4.24
CA THR A 420 -18.37 2.33 3.18
C THR A 420 -17.90 3.26 2.07
N ALA A 421 -17.29 4.40 2.41
CA ALA A 421 -16.75 5.32 1.40
C ALA A 421 -15.64 4.70 0.55
N ILE A 422 -14.82 3.77 1.09
CA ILE A 422 -13.84 3.02 0.28
C ILE A 422 -14.55 2.14 -0.74
N ILE A 423 -15.62 1.44 -0.34
CA ILE A 423 -16.39 0.57 -1.24
C ILE A 423 -17.03 1.42 -2.35
N GLU A 424 -17.66 2.54 -2.00
CA GLU A 424 -18.29 3.46 -2.96
C GLU A 424 -17.29 4.13 -3.93
N LEU A 425 -16.00 4.17 -3.60
CA LEU A 425 -14.95 4.70 -4.48
C LEU A 425 -14.41 3.66 -5.47
N VAL A 426 -14.57 2.37 -5.16
CA VAL A 426 -14.04 1.25 -5.94
C VAL A 426 -15.12 0.58 -6.81
N ASP A 427 -16.40 0.68 -6.39
CA ASP A 427 -17.58 0.34 -7.18
C ASP A 427 -17.82 1.35 -8.32
#